data_AF-A0A2K2V7L9-F1
#
_entry.id   AF-A0A2K2V7L9-F1
#
_cell.length_a   1.000
_cell.length_b   1.000
_cell.length_c   1.000
_cell.angle_alpha   90.00
_cell.angle_beta   90.00
_cell.angle_gamma   90.00
#
_symmetry.space_group_name_H-M   'P 1'
#
loop_
_entity.id
_entity.type
_entity.pdbx_description
1 polymer ?
#
loop_
_entity_poly.entity_id
_entity_poly.type
_entity_poly.pdbx_seq_one_letter_code
_entity_poly.pdbx_strand_id
1 'polypeptide(L)'
;MQILNKDLLLARREGALRRAREIVLNALESAIYSVDSYSSTRKSIKLEKELSIVNSRWNPSKGEIHVVGAGKAGAKMALAVEDSLGDLIRSGVVNVLKGTERTVRTRRIELIPAGHPLPDSGSIEGARRILRLAEKLGKDDLLLVLISGGGSAIMELPQEGISLDDLIKMNKLLISCGADIREINTVRKHVSRVKGGRLAKVTKA
;
A
#
# COMPACT_ATOMS: atom_id res chain seq x y z
N MET A 1 14.97 8.71 5.07
CA MET A 1 15.59 8.18 3.84
C MET A 1 16.71 9.15 3.49
N GLN A 2 17.88 8.66 3.10
CA GLN A 2 19.09 9.49 2.91
C GLN A 2 19.73 9.21 1.55
N ILE A 3 20.39 10.20 0.97
CA ILE A 3 21.13 10.03 -0.29
C ILE A 3 22.41 9.25 0.04
N LEU A 4 22.46 7.97 -0.36
CA LEU A 4 23.52 7.04 0.08
C LEU A 4 24.93 7.47 -0.32
N ASN A 5 25.07 8.25 -1.39
CA ASN A 5 26.34 8.77 -1.89
C ASN A 5 26.51 10.28 -1.66
N LYS A 6 25.81 10.87 -0.68
CA LYS A 6 25.84 12.32 -0.39
C LYS A 6 27.27 12.83 -0.21
N ASP A 7 28.08 12.16 0.61
CA ASP A 7 29.46 12.57 0.88
C ASP A 7 30.32 12.57 -0.38
N LEU A 8 30.18 11.54 -1.22
CA LEU A 8 30.87 11.43 -2.50
C LEU A 8 30.44 12.54 -3.48
N LEU A 9 29.15 12.90 -3.47
CA LEU A 9 28.65 14.02 -4.29
C LEU A 9 29.22 15.35 -3.79
N LEU A 10 29.31 15.57 -2.49
CA LEU A 10 29.88 16.79 -1.90
C LEU A 10 31.39 16.92 -2.15
N ALA A 11 32.13 15.81 -2.10
CA ALA A 11 33.57 15.77 -2.33
C ALA A 11 33.99 16.18 -3.76
N ARG A 12 33.08 16.12 -4.75
CA ARG A 12 33.38 16.46 -6.17
C ARG A 12 33.31 17.96 -6.51
N ARG A 13 33.08 18.83 -5.52
CA ARG A 13 33.01 20.29 -5.69
C ARG A 13 33.63 20.99 -4.48
N GLU A 14 34.09 22.21 -4.71
CA GLU A 14 34.70 23.08 -3.71
C GLU A 14 34.04 24.47 -3.70
N GLY A 15 34.36 25.26 -2.68
CA GLY A 15 33.93 26.66 -2.55
C GLY A 15 32.42 26.87 -2.70
N ALA A 16 32.03 27.82 -3.55
CA ALA A 16 30.62 28.15 -3.80
C ALA A 16 29.82 26.98 -4.40
N LEU A 17 30.44 26.17 -5.27
CA LEU A 17 29.76 25.04 -5.90
C LEU A 17 29.48 23.89 -4.92
N ARG A 18 30.35 23.69 -3.93
CA ARG A 18 30.10 22.75 -2.82
C ARG A 18 28.89 23.17 -2.01
N ARG A 19 28.84 24.46 -1.61
CA ARG A 19 27.71 25.02 -0.85
C ARG A 19 26.40 24.92 -1.62
N ALA A 20 26.39 25.28 -2.90
CA ALA A 20 25.20 25.13 -3.74
C ALA A 20 24.73 23.67 -3.82
N ARG A 21 25.64 22.72 -3.98
CA ARG A 21 25.32 21.29 -4.00
C ARG A 21 24.75 20.80 -2.68
N GLU A 22 25.33 21.23 -1.56
CA GLU A 22 24.84 20.89 -0.23
C GLU A 22 23.40 21.36 -0.02
N ILE A 23 23.07 22.59 -0.41
CA ILE A 23 21.70 23.12 -0.37
C ILE A 23 20.75 22.23 -1.18
N VAL A 24 21.12 21.87 -2.42
CA VAL A 24 20.29 21.01 -3.27
C VAL A 24 20.09 19.62 -2.66
N LEU A 25 21.15 19.00 -2.14
CA LEU A 25 21.06 17.67 -1.53
C LEU A 25 20.20 17.70 -0.26
N ASN A 26 20.34 18.72 0.58
CA ASN A 26 19.51 18.90 1.78
C ASN A 26 18.04 19.13 1.41
N ALA A 27 17.76 19.91 0.36
CA ALA A 27 16.41 20.12 -0.15
C ALA A 27 15.81 18.82 -0.68
N LEU A 28 16.57 18.03 -1.45
CA LEU A 28 16.14 16.72 -1.95
C LEU A 28 15.85 15.74 -0.83
N GLU A 29 16.72 15.65 0.19
CA GLU A 29 16.49 14.79 1.35
C GLU A 29 15.24 15.20 2.13
N SER A 30 15.04 16.51 2.33
CA SER A 30 13.83 17.04 2.97
C SER A 30 12.58 16.71 2.16
N ALA A 31 12.64 16.85 0.83
CA ALA A 31 11.53 16.51 -0.06
C ALA A 31 11.20 15.02 0.02
N ILE A 32 12.20 14.14 -0.06
CA ILE A 32 12.03 12.68 0.05
C ILE A 32 11.47 12.31 1.43
N TYR A 33 11.97 12.93 2.50
CA TYR A 33 11.50 12.67 3.86
C TYR A 33 10.04 13.09 4.05
N SER A 34 9.60 14.17 3.39
CA SER A 34 8.22 14.65 3.51
C SER A 34 7.17 13.66 2.96
N VAL A 35 7.60 12.76 2.06
CA VAL A 35 6.77 11.71 1.45
C VAL A 35 7.12 10.30 1.96
N ASP A 36 7.88 10.17 3.04
CA ASP A 36 8.13 8.88 3.68
C ASP A 36 6.82 8.29 4.19
N SER A 37 6.47 7.11 3.66
CA SER A 37 5.15 6.51 3.88
C SER A 37 4.85 6.22 5.35
N TYR A 38 5.85 5.87 6.17
CA TYR A 38 5.65 5.67 7.60
C TYR A 38 5.26 7.00 8.27
N SER A 39 6.07 8.03 8.05
CA SER A 39 5.89 9.35 8.63
C SER A 39 4.59 10.01 8.19
N SER A 40 4.25 9.92 6.89
CA SER A 40 3.01 10.46 6.33
C SER A 40 1.77 9.73 6.86
N THR A 41 1.79 8.39 6.94
CA THR A 41 0.69 7.62 7.52
C THR A 41 0.51 7.93 9.00
N ARG A 42 1.58 7.94 9.79
CA ARG A 42 1.51 8.25 11.23
C ARG A 42 0.93 9.64 11.49
N LYS A 43 1.36 10.66 10.73
CA LYS A 43 0.83 12.03 10.85
C LYS A 43 -0.66 12.16 10.52
N SER A 44 -1.18 11.25 9.68
CA SER A 44 -2.59 11.27 9.28
C SER A 44 -3.54 10.66 10.31
N ILE A 45 -3.00 9.97 11.33
CA ILE A 45 -3.76 9.27 12.36
C ILE A 45 -3.65 10.05 13.67
N LYS A 46 -4.80 10.40 14.25
CA LYS A 46 -4.87 11.02 15.59
C LYS A 46 -5.91 10.27 16.40
N LEU A 47 -5.51 9.78 17.57
CA LEU A 47 -6.39 9.10 18.50
C LEU A 47 -6.49 9.92 19.78
N GLU A 48 -7.67 10.47 20.03
CA GLU A 48 -8.03 11.13 21.28
C GLU A 48 -9.25 10.41 21.86
N LYS A 49 -10.39 11.10 22.01
CA LYS A 49 -11.68 10.44 22.29
C LYS A 49 -12.24 9.71 21.07
N GLU A 50 -11.93 10.22 19.88
CA GLU A 50 -12.29 9.64 18.59
C GLU A 50 -11.02 9.40 17.77
N LEU A 51 -11.10 8.44 16.85
CA LEU A 51 -10.08 8.22 15.85
C LEU A 51 -10.33 9.16 14.67
N SER A 52 -9.40 10.07 14.42
CA SER A 52 -9.38 10.93 13.24
C SER A 52 -8.34 10.42 12.24
N ILE A 53 -8.76 10.14 11.02
CA ILE A 53 -7.90 9.73 9.90
C ILE A 53 -8.17 10.65 8.72
N VAL A 54 -7.18 11.46 8.36
CA VAL A 54 -7.30 12.50 7.33
C VAL A 54 -8.52 13.40 7.63
N ASN A 55 -9.62 13.25 6.89
CA ASN A 55 -10.85 14.07 7.00
C ASN A 55 -12.03 13.27 7.58
N SER A 56 -11.79 12.04 8.05
CA SER A 56 -12.81 11.15 8.60
C SER A 56 -12.62 10.99 10.10
N ARG A 57 -13.74 10.86 10.82
CA ARG A 57 -13.76 10.54 12.26
C ARG A 57 -14.56 9.27 12.49
N TRP A 58 -14.09 8.45 13.41
CA TRP A 58 -14.76 7.23 13.82
C TRP A 58 -14.59 7.04 15.33
N ASN A 59 -15.63 6.52 15.99
CA ASN A 59 -15.63 6.33 17.44
C ASN A 59 -15.20 4.90 17.79
N PRO A 60 -14.06 4.70 18.50
CA PRO A 60 -13.58 3.39 18.94
C PRO A 60 -14.55 2.53 19.74
N SER A 61 -15.59 3.12 20.35
CA SER A 61 -16.58 2.35 21.09
C SER A 61 -17.64 1.67 20.22
N LYS A 62 -17.67 1.92 18.90
CA LYS A 62 -18.74 1.44 18.01
C LYS A 62 -18.49 0.05 17.43
N GLY A 63 -17.24 -0.33 17.19
CA GLY A 63 -16.90 -1.58 16.53
C GLY A 63 -15.41 -1.87 16.60
N GLU A 64 -14.95 -2.79 15.75
CA GLU A 64 -13.55 -3.22 15.70
C GLU A 64 -12.80 -2.54 14.54
N ILE A 65 -11.49 -2.30 14.71
CA ILE A 65 -10.64 -1.76 13.64
C ILE A 65 -9.93 -2.91 12.93
N HIS A 66 -10.09 -2.96 11.61
CA HIS A 66 -9.40 -3.89 10.74
C HIS A 66 -8.55 -3.15 9.71
N VAL A 67 -7.40 -3.72 9.36
CA VAL A 67 -6.46 -3.10 8.42
C VAL A 67 -6.23 -4.01 7.24
N VAL A 68 -6.49 -3.54 6.04
CA VAL A 68 -6.15 -4.22 4.79
C VAL A 68 -5.33 -3.31 3.90
N GLY A 69 -4.66 -3.86 2.88
CA GLY A 69 -3.97 -2.99 1.95
C GLY A 69 -3.06 -3.70 0.97
N ALA A 70 -2.48 -2.90 0.08
CA ALA A 70 -1.56 -3.36 -0.93
C ALA A 70 -0.62 -2.26 -1.42
N GLY A 71 0.65 -2.62 -1.60
CA GLY A 71 1.59 -1.85 -2.41
C GLY A 71 3.02 -1.85 -1.88
N LYS A 72 3.93 -1.20 -2.61
CA LYS A 72 5.36 -1.18 -2.29
C LYS A 72 5.67 -0.53 -0.94
N ALA A 73 4.84 0.43 -0.53
CA ALA A 73 4.97 1.09 0.77
C ALA A 73 4.10 0.44 1.86
N GLY A 74 3.36 -0.63 1.53
CA GLY A 74 2.35 -1.25 2.40
C GLY A 74 2.91 -1.66 3.76
N ALA A 75 4.11 -2.23 3.80
CA ALA A 75 4.74 -2.66 5.06
C ALA A 75 4.97 -1.49 6.03
N LYS A 76 5.55 -0.39 5.53
CA LYS A 76 5.80 0.82 6.34
C LYS A 76 4.51 1.52 6.76
N MET A 77 3.50 1.55 5.89
CA MET A 77 2.18 2.10 6.23
C MET A 77 1.50 1.26 7.32
N ALA A 78 1.56 -0.07 7.20
CA ALA A 78 1.03 -1.00 8.19
C ALA A 78 1.70 -0.81 9.55
N LEU A 79 3.04 -0.72 9.57
CA LEU A 79 3.78 -0.43 10.80
C LEU A 79 3.36 0.90 11.42
N ALA A 80 3.21 1.96 10.63
CA ALA A 80 2.75 3.27 11.14
C ALA A 80 1.34 3.20 11.76
N VAL A 81 0.43 2.45 11.15
CA VAL A 81 -0.92 2.22 11.71
C VAL A 81 -0.83 1.43 13.01
N GLU A 82 -0.03 0.38 13.05
CA GLU A 82 0.15 -0.44 14.25
C GLU A 82 0.79 0.32 15.41
N ASP A 83 1.81 1.14 15.15
CA ASP A 83 2.44 1.98 16.15
C ASP A 83 1.52 3.11 16.64
N SER A 84 0.50 3.48 15.86
CA SER A 84 -0.46 4.53 16.22
C SER A 84 -1.68 3.99 16.98
N LEU A 85 -2.16 2.80 16.64
CA LEU A 85 -3.42 2.25 17.16
C LEU A 85 -3.22 1.05 18.10
N GLY A 86 -2.08 0.38 18.02
CA GLY A 86 -1.71 -0.74 18.89
C GLY A 86 -2.82 -1.76 19.02
N ASP A 87 -3.28 -1.95 20.26
CA ASP A 87 -4.24 -2.98 20.63
C ASP A 87 -5.68 -2.74 20.14
N LEU A 88 -5.98 -1.54 19.64
CA LEU A 88 -7.27 -1.27 18.99
C LEU A 88 -7.42 -1.99 17.65
N ILE A 89 -6.31 -2.44 17.04
CA ILE A 89 -6.36 -3.22 15.80
C ILE A 89 -6.74 -4.66 16.15
N ARG A 90 -7.91 -5.07 15.68
CA ARG A 90 -8.42 -6.41 15.87
C ARG A 90 -7.70 -7.44 15.01
N SER A 91 -7.52 -7.13 13.73
CA SER A 91 -6.80 -7.96 12.77
C SER A 91 -6.41 -7.16 11.53
N GLY A 92 -5.38 -7.59 10.82
CA GLY A 92 -5.10 -7.01 9.50
C GLY A 92 -4.29 -7.90 8.58
N VAL A 93 -4.40 -7.64 7.29
CA VAL A 93 -3.65 -8.33 6.22
C VAL A 93 -3.28 -7.32 5.14
N VAL A 94 -1.98 -7.12 4.91
CA VAL A 94 -1.47 -6.18 3.90
C VAL A 94 -0.55 -6.92 2.94
N ASN A 95 -0.84 -6.85 1.65
CA ASN A 95 0.05 -7.36 0.61
C ASN A 95 1.19 -6.38 0.38
N VAL A 96 2.42 -6.87 0.43
CA VAL A 96 3.63 -6.05 0.35
C VAL A 96 4.55 -6.57 -0.74
N LEU A 97 5.47 -5.71 -1.20
CA LEU A 97 6.49 -6.14 -2.15
C LEU A 97 7.36 -7.22 -1.52
N LYS A 98 7.53 -8.35 -2.21
CA LYS A 98 8.36 -9.46 -1.75
C LYS A 98 9.75 -8.99 -1.30
N GLY A 99 10.17 -9.41 -0.11
CA GLY A 99 11.41 -9.02 0.56
C GLY A 99 11.26 -7.89 1.59
N THR A 100 10.17 -7.11 1.54
CA THR A 100 9.95 -6.02 2.51
C THR A 100 9.54 -6.52 3.89
N GLU A 101 8.92 -7.70 3.98
CA GLU A 101 8.58 -8.39 5.22
C GLU A 101 9.82 -8.76 6.07
N ARG A 102 11.00 -8.78 5.45
CA ARG A 102 12.27 -9.09 6.13
C ARG A 102 12.83 -7.89 6.88
N THR A 103 12.49 -6.68 6.43
CA THR A 103 13.02 -5.42 6.97
C THR A 103 12.01 -4.66 7.81
N VAL A 104 10.71 -4.95 7.66
CA VAL A 104 9.63 -4.36 8.43
C VAL A 104 8.81 -5.47 9.07
N ARG A 105 8.60 -5.39 10.38
CA ARG A 105 7.80 -6.34 11.15
C ARG A 105 6.64 -5.64 11.82
N THR A 106 5.49 -6.29 11.80
CA THR A 106 4.24 -5.92 12.46
C THR A 106 3.82 -7.11 13.33
N ARG A 107 3.01 -6.84 14.36
CA ARG A 107 2.55 -7.84 15.35
C ARG A 107 1.10 -8.26 15.11
N ARG A 108 0.23 -7.31 14.74
CA ARG A 108 -1.22 -7.50 14.59
C ARG A 108 -1.66 -7.51 13.13
N ILE A 109 -0.92 -6.81 12.27
CA ILE A 109 -1.15 -6.80 10.82
C ILE A 109 -0.23 -7.83 10.18
N GLU A 110 -0.77 -8.80 9.46
CA GLU A 110 0.04 -9.75 8.72
C GLU A 110 0.52 -9.14 7.39
N LEU A 111 1.81 -9.30 7.08
CA LEU A 111 2.38 -8.87 5.81
C LEU A 111 2.51 -10.06 4.86
N ILE A 112 1.83 -10.02 3.72
CA ILE A 112 1.88 -11.08 2.71
C ILE A 112 2.79 -10.64 1.56
N PRO A 113 3.95 -11.31 1.36
CA PRO A 113 4.87 -11.00 0.26
C PRO A 113 4.23 -11.34 -1.09
N ALA A 114 4.22 -10.40 -2.02
CA ALA A 114 3.59 -10.54 -3.33
C ALA A 114 4.44 -9.97 -4.49
N GLY A 115 4.14 -10.46 -5.69
CA GLY A 115 4.86 -10.15 -6.92
C GLY A 115 4.61 -8.75 -7.47
N HIS A 116 5.65 -8.17 -8.06
CA HIS A 116 5.61 -6.94 -8.85
C HIS A 116 6.83 -6.92 -9.80
N PRO A 117 6.69 -6.54 -11.09
CA PRO A 117 5.53 -5.89 -11.72
C PRO A 117 4.41 -6.85 -12.15
N LEU A 118 4.64 -8.16 -12.13
CA LEU A 118 3.61 -9.15 -12.42
C LEU A 118 3.05 -9.74 -11.11
N PRO A 119 1.73 -10.01 -11.04
CA PRO A 119 1.14 -10.70 -9.90
C PRO A 119 1.67 -12.14 -9.80
N ASP A 120 1.74 -12.67 -8.59
CA ASP A 120 2.12 -14.05 -8.30
C ASP A 120 1.13 -14.72 -7.32
N SER A 121 1.45 -15.92 -6.84
CA SER A 121 0.61 -16.64 -5.87
C SER A 121 0.40 -15.88 -4.56
N GLY A 122 1.38 -15.06 -4.13
CA GLY A 122 1.26 -14.20 -2.96
C GLY A 122 0.24 -13.08 -3.19
N SER A 123 0.20 -12.52 -4.40
CA SER A 123 -0.84 -11.56 -4.80
C SER A 123 -2.25 -12.14 -4.65
N ILE A 124 -2.44 -13.37 -5.13
CA ILE A 124 -3.71 -14.10 -5.09
C ILE A 124 -4.13 -14.43 -3.65
N GLU A 125 -3.23 -15.04 -2.88
CA GLU A 125 -3.56 -15.48 -1.52
C GLU A 125 -3.91 -14.30 -0.63
N GLY A 126 -3.11 -13.24 -0.68
CA GLY A 126 -3.38 -12.07 0.13
C GLY A 126 -4.65 -11.32 -0.27
N ALA A 127 -4.93 -11.19 -1.58
CA ALA A 127 -6.20 -10.62 -2.04
C ALA A 127 -7.42 -11.45 -1.59
N ARG A 128 -7.30 -12.79 -1.59
CA ARG A 128 -8.34 -13.70 -1.08
C ARG A 128 -8.58 -13.51 0.41
N ARG A 129 -7.53 -13.34 1.21
CA ARG A 129 -7.64 -13.08 2.66
C ARG A 129 -8.23 -11.70 2.96
N ILE A 130 -7.82 -10.67 2.21
CA ILE A 130 -8.36 -9.32 2.31
C ILE A 130 -9.87 -9.32 2.02
N LEU A 131 -10.32 -9.97 0.95
CA LEU A 131 -11.76 -10.06 0.64
C LEU A 131 -12.54 -10.80 1.75
N ARG A 132 -12.03 -11.95 2.21
CA ARG A 132 -12.68 -12.71 3.30
C ARG A 132 -12.77 -11.92 4.60
N LEU A 133 -11.81 -11.04 4.88
CA LEU A 133 -11.85 -10.16 6.03
C LEU A 133 -12.91 -9.08 5.84
N ALA A 134 -12.90 -8.39 4.69
CA ALA A 134 -13.85 -7.33 4.36
C ALA A 134 -15.32 -7.81 4.35
N GLU A 135 -15.59 -9.02 3.82
CA GLU A 135 -16.93 -9.61 3.75
C GLU A 135 -17.58 -9.86 5.13
N LYS A 136 -16.77 -9.99 6.18
CA LYS A 136 -17.24 -10.32 7.54
C LYS A 136 -17.57 -9.10 8.39
N LEU A 137 -17.20 -7.90 7.95
CA LEU A 137 -17.32 -6.69 8.76
C LEU A 137 -18.77 -6.23 8.88
N GLY A 138 -19.11 -5.74 10.06
CA GLY A 138 -20.37 -5.08 10.37
C GLY A 138 -20.35 -3.58 10.02
N LYS A 139 -21.52 -2.96 10.07
CA LYS A 139 -21.73 -1.52 9.77
C LYS A 139 -21.04 -0.55 10.73
N ASP A 140 -20.66 -1.05 11.91
CA ASP A 140 -20.07 -0.23 12.97
C ASP A 140 -18.54 -0.41 13.04
N ASP A 141 -18.00 -1.42 12.35
CA ASP A 141 -16.56 -1.67 12.24
C ASP A 141 -15.88 -0.62 11.35
N LEU A 142 -14.55 -0.54 11.45
CA LEU A 142 -13.74 0.33 10.61
C LEU A 142 -12.74 -0.50 9.79
N LEU A 143 -12.85 -0.41 8.46
CA LEU A 143 -11.86 -0.99 7.55
C LEU A 143 -10.88 0.08 7.04
N LEU A 144 -9.65 0.07 7.55
CA LEU A 144 -8.57 0.91 7.05
C LEU A 144 -7.88 0.25 5.85
N VAL A 145 -7.96 0.89 4.68
CA VAL A 145 -7.40 0.38 3.43
C VAL A 145 -6.13 1.14 3.04
N LEU A 146 -4.97 0.50 3.17
CA LEU A 146 -3.65 1.08 2.89
C LEU A 146 -3.26 0.84 1.43
N ILE A 147 -3.28 1.87 0.61
CA ILE A 147 -2.97 1.77 -0.83
C ILE A 147 -1.70 2.56 -1.17
N SER A 148 -0.79 1.94 -1.91
CA SER A 148 0.37 2.60 -2.49
C SER A 148 0.71 2.06 -3.89
N GLY A 149 1.73 2.64 -4.53
CA GLY A 149 2.17 2.23 -5.86
C GLY A 149 2.48 0.73 -5.96
N GLY A 150 2.15 0.12 -7.10
CA GLY A 150 2.32 -1.32 -7.34
C GLY A 150 1.16 -2.20 -6.87
N GLY A 151 0.16 -1.65 -6.17
CA GLY A 151 -1.02 -2.39 -5.69
C GLY A 151 -1.76 -3.18 -6.79
N SER A 152 -1.68 -2.71 -8.04
CA SER A 152 -2.23 -3.38 -9.21
C SER A 152 -1.77 -4.84 -9.40
N ALA A 153 -0.49 -5.13 -9.14
CA ALA A 153 0.10 -6.47 -9.23
C ALA A 153 0.17 -7.14 -7.85
N ILE A 154 0.45 -6.36 -6.81
CA ILE A 154 0.63 -6.85 -5.43
C ILE A 154 -0.69 -7.36 -4.83
N MET A 155 -1.85 -6.85 -5.27
CA MET A 155 -3.17 -7.32 -4.87
C MET A 155 -4.01 -7.59 -6.11
N GLU A 156 -4.15 -8.87 -6.44
CA GLU A 156 -4.95 -9.33 -7.56
C GLU A 156 -5.70 -10.59 -7.16
N LEU A 157 -6.95 -10.68 -7.61
CA LEU A 157 -7.71 -11.91 -7.55
C LEU A 157 -8.57 -11.99 -8.83
N PRO A 158 -8.28 -12.90 -9.76
CA PRO A 158 -9.09 -13.08 -10.96
C PRO A 158 -10.55 -13.38 -10.63
N GLN A 159 -11.45 -13.05 -11.56
CA GLN A 159 -12.80 -13.60 -11.57
C GLN A 159 -12.77 -15.13 -11.72
N GLU A 160 -13.85 -15.78 -11.30
CA GLU A 160 -14.00 -17.22 -11.48
C GLU A 160 -13.86 -17.60 -12.96
N GLY A 161 -13.19 -18.73 -13.22
CA GLY A 161 -12.89 -19.19 -14.59
C GLY A 161 -11.68 -18.52 -15.26
N ILE A 162 -11.03 -17.53 -14.63
CA ILE A 162 -9.84 -16.85 -15.17
C ILE A 162 -8.60 -17.26 -14.36
N SER A 163 -7.57 -17.79 -15.03
CA SER A 163 -6.31 -18.12 -14.36
C SER A 163 -5.41 -16.89 -14.18
N LEU A 164 -4.42 -16.99 -13.29
CA LEU A 164 -3.37 -15.97 -13.15
C LEU A 164 -2.59 -15.78 -14.46
N ASP A 165 -2.32 -16.87 -15.17
CA ASP A 165 -1.59 -16.84 -16.44
C ASP A 165 -2.41 -16.12 -17.52
N ASP A 166 -3.73 -16.30 -17.54
CA ASP A 166 -4.61 -15.59 -18.46
C ASP A 166 -4.58 -14.07 -18.21
N LEU A 167 -4.59 -13.64 -16.94
CA LEU A 167 -4.43 -12.22 -16.60
C LEU A 167 -3.09 -11.66 -17.08
N ILE A 168 -2.00 -12.41 -16.89
CA ILE A 168 -0.65 -11.98 -17.31
C ILE A 168 -0.58 -11.89 -18.84
N LYS A 169 -1.09 -12.90 -19.56
CA LYS A 169 -1.14 -12.93 -21.03
C LYS A 169 -2.00 -11.79 -21.57
N MET A 170 -3.20 -11.60 -21.04
CA MET A 170 -4.10 -10.50 -21.40
C MET A 170 -3.42 -9.15 -21.22
N ASN A 171 -2.78 -8.91 -20.07
CA ASN A 171 -2.08 -7.64 -19.82
C ASN A 171 -0.92 -7.43 -20.80
N LYS A 172 -0.16 -8.49 -21.15
CA LYS A 172 0.91 -8.41 -22.14
C LYS A 172 0.36 -8.07 -23.53
N LEU A 173 -0.75 -8.69 -23.95
CA LEU A 173 -1.38 -8.42 -25.24
C LEU A 173 -1.86 -6.97 -25.36
N LEU A 174 -2.54 -6.46 -24.33
CA LEU A 174 -3.02 -5.07 -24.32
C LEU A 174 -1.87 -4.05 -24.40
N ILE A 175 -0.77 -4.30 -23.69
CA ILE A 175 0.43 -3.46 -23.79
C ILE A 175 1.03 -3.56 -25.20
N SER A 176 1.14 -4.77 -25.75
CA SER A 176 1.79 -5.02 -27.04
C SER A 176 1.00 -4.44 -28.22
N CYS A 177 -0.32 -4.32 -28.10
CA CYS A 177 -1.17 -3.70 -29.13
C CYS A 177 -1.30 -2.18 -28.98
N GLY A 178 -0.59 -1.55 -28.03
CA GLY A 178 -0.59 -0.10 -27.86
C GLY A 178 -1.84 0.47 -27.18
N ALA A 179 -2.61 -0.35 -26.46
CA ALA A 179 -3.77 0.13 -25.71
C ALA A 179 -3.34 1.15 -24.63
N ASP A 180 -4.13 2.20 -24.46
CA ASP A 180 -3.84 3.23 -23.47
C ASP A 180 -4.09 2.72 -22.03
N ILE A 181 -3.55 3.43 -21.03
CA ILE A 181 -3.68 3.02 -19.63
C ILE A 181 -5.13 2.95 -19.13
N ARG A 182 -6.04 3.73 -19.71
CA ARG A 182 -7.47 3.72 -19.36
C ARG A 182 -8.14 2.50 -19.97
N GLU A 183 -7.81 2.13 -21.20
CA GLU A 183 -8.29 0.91 -21.86
C GLU A 183 -7.80 -0.34 -21.12
N ILE A 184 -6.50 -0.41 -20.83
CA ILE A 184 -5.89 -1.50 -20.05
C ILE A 184 -6.59 -1.65 -18.70
N ASN A 185 -6.76 -0.54 -17.97
CA ASN A 185 -7.43 -0.58 -16.66
C ASN A 185 -8.92 -0.88 -16.77
N THR A 186 -9.57 -0.52 -17.87
CA THR A 186 -10.96 -0.88 -18.12
C THR A 186 -11.10 -2.39 -18.21
N VAL A 187 -10.30 -3.06 -19.03
CA VAL A 187 -10.32 -4.53 -19.13
C VAL A 187 -9.94 -5.16 -17.78
N ARG A 188 -8.82 -4.75 -17.17
CA ARG A 188 -8.32 -5.32 -15.89
C ARG A 188 -9.31 -5.17 -14.75
N LYS A 189 -10.10 -4.10 -14.71
CA LYS A 189 -11.20 -3.97 -13.74
C LYS A 189 -12.25 -5.05 -13.97
N HIS A 190 -12.64 -5.39 -15.20
CA HIS A 190 -13.72 -6.35 -15.45
C HIS A 190 -13.35 -7.80 -15.09
N VAL A 191 -12.07 -8.15 -15.16
CA VAL A 191 -11.57 -9.52 -14.89
C VAL A 191 -11.01 -9.73 -13.48
N SER A 192 -11.16 -8.75 -12.58
CA SER A 192 -10.66 -8.80 -11.21
C SER A 192 -11.80 -8.73 -10.19
N ARG A 193 -11.67 -9.47 -9.08
CA ARG A 193 -12.60 -9.46 -7.94
C ARG A 193 -12.33 -8.34 -6.94
N VAL A 194 -11.15 -7.73 -6.96
CA VAL A 194 -10.77 -6.66 -6.00
C VAL A 194 -10.73 -5.27 -6.63
N LYS A 195 -10.48 -5.17 -7.94
CA LYS A 195 -10.38 -3.89 -8.65
C LYS A 195 -11.76 -3.32 -9.02
N GLY A 196 -11.77 -2.04 -9.40
CA GLY A 196 -12.99 -1.36 -9.86
C GLY A 196 -14.01 -1.15 -8.74
N GLY A 197 -13.53 -0.87 -7.53
CA GLY A 197 -14.37 -0.66 -6.35
C GLY A 197 -14.99 -1.94 -5.77
N ARG A 198 -14.67 -3.13 -6.31
CA ARG A 198 -15.27 -4.38 -5.81
C ARG A 198 -14.89 -4.73 -4.38
N LEU A 199 -13.68 -4.38 -3.93
CA LEU A 199 -13.33 -4.50 -2.51
C LEU A 199 -14.26 -3.66 -1.61
N ALA A 200 -14.57 -2.44 -2.01
CA ALA A 200 -15.49 -1.59 -1.26
C ALA A 200 -16.94 -2.12 -1.30
N LYS A 201 -17.34 -2.81 -2.37
CA LYS A 201 -18.69 -3.37 -2.50
C LYS A 201 -18.97 -4.58 -1.62
N VAL A 202 -17.94 -5.30 -1.16
CA VAL A 202 -18.12 -6.51 -0.34
C VAL A 202 -18.18 -6.23 1.16
N THR A 203 -17.75 -5.05 1.60
CA THR A 203 -17.77 -4.65 3.01
C THR A 203 -19.06 -3.92 3.37
N LYS A 204 -19.52 -4.07 4.62
CA LYS A 204 -20.61 -3.28 5.22
C LYS A 204 -20.12 -2.16 6.12
N ALA A 205 -18.84 -2.21 6.52
CA ALA A 205 -18.13 -1.14 7.23
C ALA A 205 -17.96 0.10 6.35
#